data_AF-A0A450XCX8-F1
#
_entry.id   AF-A0A450XCX8-F1
#
_cell.length_a   1.000
_cell.length_b   1.000
_cell.length_c   1.000
_cell.angle_alpha   90.00
_cell.angle_beta   90.00
_cell.angle_gamma   90.00
#
_symmetry.space_group_name_H-M   'P 1'
#
loop_
_entity.id
_entity.type
_entity.pdbx_description
1 polymer ?
#
loop_
_entity_poly.entity_id
_entity_poly.type
_entity_poly.pdbx_seq_one_letter_code
_entity_poly.pdbx_strand_id
1 'polypeptide(L)'
;MCERQAQGLRDVTERLLGEHEALDTIRIEDCLRDPAGEDRLESFGARFSRLQDMICDKLIPAFLQVCGEKTGTLLDNLNRLEKIGSVEDPEDWIAARGLRNRLVHEYIEAPALLAEALTEARRFSEVLFATVEKLSTATATLRPTGPVRGEDA
;
A
#
# COMPACT_ATOMS: atom_id res chain seq x y z
N MET A 1 -7.47 -11.21 2.77
CA MET A 1 -8.18 -10.04 2.16
C MET A 1 -7.16 -8.98 1.74
N CYS A 2 -6.19 -8.63 2.59
CA CYS A 2 -5.19 -7.61 2.25
C CYS A 2 -4.30 -7.99 1.07
N GLU A 3 -3.82 -9.23 1.04
CA GLU A 3 -3.00 -9.77 -0.06
C GLU A 3 -3.67 -9.66 -1.43
N ARG A 4 -5.00 -9.87 -1.51
CA ARG A 4 -5.75 -9.74 -2.76
C ARG A 4 -5.78 -8.28 -3.24
N GLN A 5 -5.90 -7.31 -2.34
CA GLN A 5 -5.86 -5.90 -2.72
C GLN A 5 -4.44 -5.47 -3.10
N ALA A 6 -3.42 -5.98 -2.39
CA ALA A 6 -2.02 -5.78 -2.75
C ALA A 6 -1.74 -6.30 -4.16
N GLN A 7 -2.17 -7.53 -4.46
CA GLN A 7 -2.06 -8.10 -5.81
C GLN A 7 -2.79 -7.24 -6.85
N GLY A 8 -4.02 -6.82 -6.54
CA GLY A 8 -4.78 -5.97 -7.44
C GLY A 8 -4.12 -4.61 -7.71
N LEU A 9 -3.33 -4.07 -6.78
CA LEU A 9 -2.52 -2.88 -7.01
C LEU A 9 -1.27 -3.19 -7.85
N ARG A 10 -0.58 -4.31 -7.59
CA ARG A 10 0.55 -4.78 -8.43
C ARG A 10 0.15 -4.88 -9.90
N ASP A 11 -0.95 -5.58 -10.18
CA ASP A 11 -1.42 -5.81 -11.55
C ASP A 11 -1.73 -4.51 -12.30
N VAL A 12 -2.25 -3.47 -11.62
CA VAL A 12 -2.50 -2.18 -12.27
C VAL A 12 -1.22 -1.34 -12.38
N THR A 13 -0.33 -1.44 -11.40
CA THR A 13 0.98 -0.78 -11.41
C THR A 13 1.80 -1.28 -12.60
N GLU A 14 1.87 -2.59 -12.81
CA GLU A 14 2.55 -3.21 -13.96
C GLU A 14 1.93 -2.78 -15.29
N ARG A 15 0.60 -2.74 -15.40
CA ARG A 15 -0.08 -2.34 -16.65
C ARG A 15 0.02 -0.86 -16.98
N LEU A 16 0.06 0.00 -15.95
CA LEU A 16 0.13 1.45 -16.11
C LEU A 16 1.57 1.92 -16.29
N LEU A 17 2.50 1.41 -15.47
CA LEU A 17 3.88 1.87 -15.39
C LEU A 17 4.84 1.03 -16.25
N GLY A 18 4.47 -0.22 -16.56
CA GLY A 18 5.34 -1.17 -17.25
C GLY A 18 6.58 -1.55 -16.44
N GLU A 19 7.52 -2.23 -17.10
CA GLU A 19 8.85 -2.54 -16.52
C GLU A 19 9.78 -1.31 -16.49
N HIS A 20 9.45 -0.25 -17.22
CA HIS A 20 10.30 0.93 -17.34
C HIS A 20 10.31 1.76 -16.06
N GLU A 21 11.51 2.12 -15.61
CA GLU A 21 11.76 2.68 -14.28
C GLU A 21 11.22 4.12 -14.09
N ALA A 22 11.14 4.90 -15.17
CA ALA A 22 10.68 6.29 -15.13
C ALA A 22 9.46 6.52 -16.04
N LEU A 23 8.42 7.12 -15.47
CA LEU A 23 7.39 7.80 -16.24
C LEU A 23 7.91 9.19 -16.59
N ASP A 24 8.09 9.48 -17.87
CA ASP A 24 8.31 10.84 -18.33
C ASP A 24 6.98 11.53 -18.66
N THR A 25 7.01 12.86 -18.76
CA THR A 25 5.83 13.67 -19.04
C THR A 25 5.15 13.29 -20.35
N ILE A 26 5.92 12.89 -21.36
CA ILE A 26 5.41 12.53 -22.69
C ILE A 26 4.51 11.29 -22.59
N ARG A 27 4.95 10.24 -21.88
CA ARG A 27 4.15 9.03 -21.68
C ARG A 27 2.87 9.31 -20.91
N ILE A 28 2.92 10.22 -19.93
CA ILE A 28 1.74 10.61 -19.17
C ILE A 28 0.75 11.37 -20.04
N GLU A 29 1.21 12.31 -20.86
CA GLU A 29 0.35 13.00 -21.83
C GLU A 29 -0.30 12.04 -22.82
N ASP A 30 0.45 11.06 -23.33
CA ASP A 30 -0.10 10.05 -24.24
C ASP A 30 -1.12 9.14 -23.52
N CYS A 31 -0.89 8.83 -22.25
CA CYS A 31 -1.82 8.08 -21.42
C CYS A 31 -3.13 8.86 -21.19
N LEU A 32 -3.04 10.17 -20.97
CA LEU A 32 -4.20 11.06 -20.79
C LEU A 32 -4.96 11.33 -22.10
N ARG A 33 -4.35 11.09 -23.27
CA ARG A 33 -5.02 11.22 -24.59
C ARG A 33 -5.86 10.00 -24.96
N ASP A 34 -5.62 8.86 -24.33
CA ASP A 34 -6.35 7.59 -24.54
C ASP A 34 -7.31 7.36 -23.36
N PRO A 35 -8.64 7.22 -23.59
CA PRO A 35 -9.59 6.88 -22.53
C PRO A 35 -9.16 5.64 -21.72
N ALA A 36 -8.56 4.63 -22.37
CA ALA A 36 -8.09 3.45 -21.67
C ALA A 36 -6.86 3.72 -20.78
N GLY A 37 -6.10 4.77 -21.05
CA GLY A 37 -5.00 5.23 -20.21
C GLY A 37 -5.49 6.01 -18.99
N GLU A 38 -6.44 6.92 -19.19
CA GLU A 38 -7.11 7.63 -18.10
C GLU A 38 -7.78 6.66 -17.11
N ASP A 39 -8.51 5.65 -17.62
CA ASP A 39 -9.11 4.60 -16.80
C ASP A 39 -8.08 3.83 -15.95
N ARG A 40 -6.87 3.60 -16.50
CA ARG A 40 -5.79 2.91 -15.76
C ARG A 40 -5.23 3.80 -14.65
N LEU A 41 -5.07 5.10 -14.89
CA LEU A 41 -4.62 6.07 -13.89
C LEU A 41 -5.62 6.17 -12.74
N GLU A 42 -6.91 6.29 -13.05
CA GLU A 42 -7.97 6.31 -12.03
C GLU A 42 -7.99 4.99 -11.23
N SER A 43 -7.92 3.86 -11.93
CA SER A 43 -7.89 2.55 -11.29
C SER A 43 -6.68 2.39 -10.35
N PHE A 44 -5.51 2.87 -10.77
CA PHE A 44 -4.30 2.88 -9.94
C PHE A 44 -4.50 3.71 -8.68
N GLY A 45 -4.91 4.99 -8.81
CA GLY A 45 -5.14 5.88 -7.68
C GLY A 45 -6.16 5.30 -6.68
N ALA A 46 -7.26 4.75 -7.19
CA ALA A 46 -8.29 4.13 -6.36
C ALA A 46 -7.80 2.87 -5.63
N ARG A 47 -6.98 2.03 -6.28
CA ARG A 47 -6.41 0.82 -5.67
C ARG A 47 -5.31 1.14 -4.66
N PHE A 48 -4.46 2.12 -4.95
CA PHE A 48 -3.42 2.61 -4.05
C PHE A 48 -4.05 3.12 -2.75
N SER A 49 -5.06 3.99 -2.87
CA SER A 49 -5.83 4.51 -1.72
C SER A 49 -6.44 3.38 -0.89
N ARG A 50 -7.13 2.44 -1.55
CA ARG A 50 -7.82 1.34 -0.89
C ARG A 50 -6.87 0.41 -0.14
N LEU A 51 -5.68 0.16 -0.70
CA LEU A 51 -4.67 -0.65 -0.04
C LEU A 51 -4.17 0.05 1.24
N GLN A 52 -3.83 1.34 1.16
CA GLN A 52 -3.41 2.12 2.32
C GLN A 52 -4.45 2.10 3.44
N ASP A 53 -5.71 2.44 3.11
CA ASP A 53 -6.80 2.51 4.10
C ASP A 53 -6.98 1.15 4.78
N MET A 54 -6.97 0.06 4.01
CA MET A 54 -7.11 -1.28 4.56
C MET A 54 -5.91 -1.70 5.43
N ILE A 55 -4.69 -1.31 5.08
CA ILE A 55 -3.53 -1.60 5.94
C ILE A 55 -3.66 -0.81 7.25
N CYS A 56 -3.92 0.50 7.17
CA CYS A 56 -4.01 1.39 8.32
C CYS A 56 -5.17 1.04 9.26
N ASP A 57 -6.34 0.77 8.70
CA ASP A 57 -7.58 0.65 9.48
C ASP A 57 -7.85 -0.78 9.95
N LYS A 58 -7.22 -1.78 9.32
CA LYS A 58 -7.49 -3.20 9.61
C LYS A 58 -6.23 -3.99 9.92
N LEU A 59 -5.26 -4.01 9.02
CA LEU A 59 -4.10 -4.91 9.16
C LEU A 59 -3.23 -4.51 10.35
N ILE A 60 -2.88 -3.24 10.46
CA ILE A 60 -2.03 -2.71 11.55
C ILE A 60 -2.72 -2.91 12.91
N PRO A 61 -3.99 -2.48 13.12
CA PRO A 61 -4.68 -2.72 14.39
C PRO A 61 -4.77 -4.20 14.76
N ALA A 62 -5.10 -5.07 13.81
CA ALA A 62 -5.22 -6.50 14.05
C ALA A 62 -3.86 -7.13 14.43
N PHE A 63 -2.78 -6.74 13.75
CA PHE A 63 -1.44 -7.21 14.07
C PHE A 63 -1.01 -6.80 15.48
N LEU A 64 -1.20 -5.52 15.84
CA LEU A 64 -0.86 -5.02 17.17
C LEU A 64 -1.65 -5.76 18.26
N GLN A 65 -2.95 -6.02 18.04
CA GLN A 65 -3.77 -6.79 18.97
C GLN A 65 -3.24 -8.22 19.17
N VAL A 66 -2.81 -8.90 18.10
CA VAL A 66 -2.20 -10.25 18.19
C VAL A 66 -0.89 -10.21 18.98
N CYS A 67 -0.11 -9.13 18.86
CA CYS A 67 1.10 -8.93 19.66
C CYS A 67 0.83 -8.54 21.11
N GLY A 68 -0.43 -8.34 21.52
CA GLY A 68 -0.80 -7.83 22.85
C GLY A 68 -0.55 -6.33 23.02
N GLU A 69 -0.28 -5.60 21.94
CA GLU A 69 -0.07 -4.16 21.93
C GLU A 69 -1.39 -3.39 21.89
N LYS A 70 -1.37 -2.17 22.45
CA LYS A 70 -2.52 -1.25 22.36
C LYS A 70 -2.50 -0.51 21.03
N THR A 71 -3.66 -0.38 20.40
CA THR A 71 -3.84 0.47 19.21
C THR A 71 -4.05 1.93 19.63
N GLY A 72 -3.38 2.85 18.94
CA GLY A 72 -3.48 4.30 19.13
C GLY A 72 -3.76 5.02 17.82
N THR A 73 -3.30 6.27 17.71
CA THR A 73 -3.34 7.01 16.44
C THR A 73 -2.52 6.29 15.35
N LEU A 74 -2.70 6.66 14.08
CA LEU A 74 -1.93 6.03 13.00
C LEU A 74 -0.41 6.19 13.22
N LEU A 75 0.04 7.40 13.52
CA LEU A 75 1.46 7.68 13.79
C LEU A 75 1.98 6.86 14.98
N ASP A 76 1.19 6.78 16.05
CA ASP A 76 1.50 5.94 17.21
C ASP A 76 1.65 4.46 16.85
N ASN A 77 0.80 3.96 15.95
CA ASN A 77 0.84 2.57 15.50
C ASN A 77 2.05 2.33 14.60
N LEU A 78 2.35 3.24 13.67
CA LEU A 78 3.52 3.16 12.78
C LEU A 78 4.83 3.18 13.57
N ASN A 79 4.96 4.08 14.56
CA ASN A 79 6.12 4.13 15.45
C ASN A 79 6.30 2.84 16.26
N ARG A 80 5.22 2.11 16.57
CA ARG A 80 5.31 0.79 17.19
C ARG A 80 5.78 -0.27 16.21
N LEU A 81 5.24 -0.27 14.99
CA LEU A 81 5.65 -1.21 13.95
C LEU A 81 7.11 -1.03 13.53
N GLU A 82 7.61 0.21 13.54
CA GLU A 82 9.02 0.52 13.33
C GLU A 82 9.91 -0.15 14.38
N LYS A 83 9.57 0.00 15.67
CA LYS A 83 10.30 -0.64 16.77
C LYS A 83 10.32 -2.18 16.70
N ILE A 84 9.30 -2.78 16.09
CA ILE A 84 9.19 -4.23 15.88
C ILE A 84 9.86 -4.66 14.56
N GLY A 85 10.36 -3.71 13.76
CA GLY A 85 11.02 -3.97 12.47
C GLY A 85 10.06 -4.32 11.32
N SER A 86 8.76 -4.08 11.50
CA SER A 86 7.73 -4.37 10.49
C SER A 86 7.49 -3.22 9.52
N VAL A 87 7.80 -1.99 9.93
CA VAL A 87 7.85 -0.77 9.09
C VAL A 87 9.27 -0.21 9.18
N GLU A 88 9.79 0.34 8.09
CA GLU A 88 11.14 0.90 8.05
C GLU A 88 11.18 2.38 8.41
N ASP A 89 10.22 3.16 7.89
CA ASP A 89 10.10 4.59 8.18
C ASP A 89 8.59 4.98 8.30
N PRO A 90 8.13 5.43 9.47
CA PRO A 90 6.79 5.98 9.66
C PRO A 90 6.48 7.22 8.81
N GLU A 91 7.47 8.05 8.47
CA GLU A 91 7.27 9.28 7.68
C GLU A 91 6.90 8.95 6.23
N ASP A 92 7.46 7.88 5.67
CA ASP A 92 7.09 7.37 4.34
C ASP A 92 5.59 7.06 4.24
N TRP A 93 4.98 6.60 5.33
CA TRP A 93 3.54 6.34 5.38
C TRP A 93 2.70 7.63 5.42
N ILE A 94 3.18 8.66 6.11
CA ILE A 94 2.52 9.96 6.14
C ILE A 94 2.59 10.61 4.76
N ALA A 95 3.76 10.57 4.12
CA ALA A 95 3.96 11.06 2.76
C ALA A 95 3.07 10.31 1.74
N ALA A 96 2.99 8.98 1.83
CA ALA A 96 2.13 8.16 0.97
C ALA A 96 0.64 8.53 1.09
N ARG A 97 0.16 8.91 2.28
CA ARG A 97 -1.21 9.42 2.47
C ARG A 97 -1.43 10.80 1.86
N GLY A 98 -0.42 11.66 1.90
CA GLY A 98 -0.46 12.95 1.21
C GLY A 98 -0.59 12.76 -0.31
N LEU A 99 0.15 11.79 -0.85
CA LEU A 99 0.17 11.48 -2.28
C LEU A 99 -1.18 10.99 -2.81
N ARG A 100 -1.97 10.30 -1.98
CA ARG A 100 -3.35 9.91 -2.31
C ARG A 100 -4.16 11.09 -2.82
N ASN A 101 -4.07 12.23 -2.13
CA ASN A 101 -4.88 13.40 -2.47
C ASN A 101 -4.45 13.99 -3.83
N ARG A 102 -3.15 13.94 -4.12
CA ARG A 102 -2.54 14.41 -5.38
C ARG A 102 -2.97 13.54 -6.57
N LEU A 103 -2.91 12.21 -6.42
CA LEU A 103 -3.28 11.26 -7.47
C LEU A 103 -4.76 11.35 -7.90
N VAL A 104 -5.65 11.81 -7.02
CA VAL A 104 -7.09 11.90 -7.30
C VAL A 104 -7.47 13.24 -7.95
N HIS A 105 -6.67 14.30 -7.78
CA HIS A 105 -7.09 15.66 -8.17
C HIS A 105 -6.12 16.39 -9.11
N GLU A 106 -4.83 16.06 -9.13
CA GLU A 106 -3.81 16.89 -9.81
C GLU A 106 -3.55 16.50 -11.28
N TYR A 107 -4.14 15.40 -11.77
CA TYR A 107 -3.80 14.86 -13.10
C TYR A 107 -4.30 15.69 -14.29
N ILE A 108 -5.27 16.59 -14.11
CA ILE A 108 -5.90 17.33 -15.20
C ILE A 108 -5.09 18.60 -15.57
N GLU A 109 -4.33 19.17 -14.63
CA GLU A 109 -3.75 20.51 -14.83
C GLU A 109 -2.23 20.50 -15.04
N ALA A 110 -1.51 19.45 -14.64
CA ALA A 110 -0.05 19.41 -14.75
C ALA A 110 0.51 17.99 -14.95
N PRO A 111 0.67 17.52 -16.21
CA PRO A 111 1.22 16.20 -16.53
C PRO A 111 2.62 15.92 -15.94
N ALA A 112 3.46 16.96 -15.80
CA ALA A 112 4.77 16.83 -15.17
C ALA A 112 4.68 16.51 -13.67
N LEU A 113 3.80 17.19 -12.94
CA LEU A 113 3.56 16.91 -11.52
C LEU A 113 2.92 15.54 -11.32
N LEU A 114 2.09 15.09 -12.27
CA LEU A 114 1.53 13.75 -12.26
C LEU A 114 2.61 12.68 -12.47
N ALA A 115 3.56 12.90 -13.38
CA ALA A 115 4.68 11.98 -13.60
C ALA A 115 5.53 11.81 -12.32
N GLU A 116 5.83 12.90 -11.63
CA GLU A 116 6.50 12.89 -10.33
C GLU A 116 5.68 12.14 -9.28
N ALA A 117 4.38 12.45 -9.16
CA ALA A 117 3.49 11.83 -8.21
C ALA A 117 3.34 10.32 -8.44
N LEU A 118 3.24 9.87 -9.69
CA LEU A 118 3.15 8.44 -10.02
C LEU A 118 4.47 7.69 -9.76
N THR A 119 5.60 8.36 -10.01
CA THR A 119 6.92 7.82 -9.68
C THR A 119 7.04 7.61 -8.17
N GLU A 120 6.62 8.60 -7.39
CA GLU A 120 6.56 8.51 -5.93
C GLU A 120 5.57 7.43 -5.46
N ALA A 121 4.41 7.31 -6.12
CA ALA A 121 3.38 6.34 -5.78
C ALA A 121 3.84 4.91 -6.05
N ARG A 122 4.64 4.70 -7.10
CA ARG A 122 5.30 3.42 -7.36
C ARG A 122 6.22 3.03 -6.22
N ARG A 123 7.11 3.94 -5.79
CA ARG A 123 8.01 3.70 -4.66
C ARG A 123 7.22 3.34 -3.40
N PHE A 124 6.18 4.11 -3.08
CA PHE A 124 5.35 3.82 -1.92
C PHE A 124 4.54 2.53 -2.05
N SER A 125 4.12 2.14 -3.26
CA SER A 125 3.44 0.86 -3.47
C SER A 125 4.31 -0.31 -3.02
N GLU A 126 5.62 -0.27 -3.28
CA GLU A 126 6.58 -1.27 -2.77
C GLU A 126 6.63 -1.30 -1.24
N VAL A 127 6.62 -0.13 -0.59
CA VAL A 127 6.57 -0.04 0.88
C VAL A 127 5.28 -0.68 1.43
N LEU A 128 4.13 -0.43 0.79
CA LEU A 128 2.85 -1.04 1.17
C LEU A 128 2.88 -2.56 1.00
N PHE A 129 3.43 -3.05 -0.12
CA PHE A 129 3.58 -4.47 -0.41
C PHE A 129 4.46 -5.17 0.63
N ALA A 130 5.65 -4.63 0.88
CA ALA A 130 6.58 -5.17 1.87
C ALA A 130 5.94 -5.22 3.27
N THR A 131 5.17 -4.19 3.64
CA THR A 131 4.49 -4.16 4.94
C THR A 131 3.39 -5.22 5.03
N VAL A 132 2.58 -5.41 3.97
CA VAL A 132 1.59 -6.49 3.95
C VAL A 132 2.26 -7.85 4.14
N GLU A 133 3.36 -8.11 3.44
CA GLU A 133 4.10 -9.37 3.53
C GLU A 133 4.71 -9.60 4.91
N LYS A 134 5.39 -8.58 5.47
CA LYS A 134 5.97 -8.63 6.82
C LYS A 134 4.90 -8.94 7.87
N LEU A 135 3.78 -8.23 7.85
CA LEU A 135 2.70 -8.40 8.84
C LEU A 135 1.95 -9.72 8.65
N SER A 136 1.64 -10.14 7.41
CA SER A 136 1.04 -11.46 7.14
C SER A 136 1.93 -12.60 7.62
N THR A 137 3.25 -12.51 7.39
CA THR A 137 4.21 -13.55 7.80
C THR A 137 4.36 -13.62 9.32
N ALA A 138 4.47 -12.45 9.96
CA ALA A 138 4.58 -12.35 11.40
C ALA A 138 3.31 -12.86 12.11
N THR A 139 2.10 -12.51 11.63
CA THR A 139 0.85 -13.06 12.18
C THR A 139 0.73 -14.58 12.02
N ALA A 140 1.20 -15.15 10.91
CA ALA A 140 1.22 -16.59 10.72
C ALA A 140 2.14 -17.30 11.71
N THR A 141 3.28 -16.68 12.05
CA THR A 141 4.25 -17.20 13.03
C THR A 141 3.74 -17.09 14.47
N LEU A 142 3.02 -16.01 14.78
CA LEU A 142 2.49 -15.73 16.12
C LEU A 142 1.22 -16.53 16.45
N ARG A 143 0.51 -17.07 15.45
CA ARG A 143 -0.60 -17.98 15.69
C ARG A 143 -0.03 -19.31 16.18
N PRO A 144 -0.19 -19.70 17.45
CA PRO A 144 0.31 -20.99 17.89
C PRO A 144 -0.49 -22.06 17.14
N THR A 145 0.19 -23.04 16.55
CA THR A 145 -0.42 -24.35 16.33
C THR A 145 -0.75 -24.91 17.71
N GLY A 146 -1.94 -24.60 18.21
CA GLY A 146 -2.46 -25.22 19.42
C GLY A 146 -2.57 -26.72 19.17
N PRO A 147 -2.10 -27.59 20.07
CA PRO A 147 -2.30 -29.02 19.92
C PRO A 147 -3.80 -29.29 19.91
N VAL A 148 -4.26 -30.07 18.93
CA VAL A 148 -5.55 -30.76 19.02
C VAL A 148 -5.49 -31.56 20.32
N ARG A 149 -6.22 -31.10 21.34
CA ARG A 149 -6.36 -31.86 22.58
C ARG A 149 -6.88 -33.23 22.20
N GLY A 150 -6.10 -34.26 22.51
CA GLY A 150 -6.61 -35.61 22.59
C GLY A 150 -7.69 -35.65 23.65
N GLU A 151 -8.87 -36.14 23.28
CA GLU A 151 -9.83 -36.75 24.18
C GLU A 151 -10.12 -38.13 23.62
N ASP A 152 -9.23 -39.07 23.96
CA ASP A 152 -9.62 -40.45 24.23
C ASP A 152 -10.22 -40.46 25.64
N ALA A 153 -11.53 -40.69 25.74
CA ALA A 153 -12.21 -41.31 26.87
C ALA A 153 -13.62 -41.76 26.45
#